data_AF-W5N9J4-F1
#
_entry.id   AF-W5N9J4-F1
#
_cell.length_a   1.000
_cell.length_b   1.000
_cell.length_c   1.000
_cell.angle_alpha   90.00
_cell.angle_beta   90.00
_cell.angle_gamma   90.00
#
_symmetry.space_group_name_H-M   'P 1'
#
loop_
_entity.id
_entity.type
_entity.pdbx_description
1 polymer ?
#
loop_
_entity_poly.entity_id
_entity_poly.type
_entity_poly.pdbx_seq_one_letter_code
_entity_poly.pdbx_strand_id
1 'polypeptide(L)'
;AVKIMVYKPICITTLLYGNETWVTYYCHLKTLERFHQRCLLKILRINWEDRCTNSSVLIEAKTSSTEAMILQNQLRWTGHCIRMPNSRLPKQVLYSQLSRGQRICEARGRDTLKTCLRKGQISFMSAGGEVLARERPLWHHMICQTPTHFETYCLSDEADKRRRRKEKGHSQNGTSCPHCSKICGSGIGLLSHLRTHNSTAVTF
;
A
#
# COMPACT_ATOMS: atom_id res chain seq x y z
N ALA A 1 -8.29 -7.56 -23.47
CA ALA A 1 -6.98 -8.26 -23.42
C ALA A 1 -5.83 -7.40 -23.98
N VAL A 2 -5.83 -7.02 -25.27
CA VAL A 2 -4.67 -6.35 -25.92
C VAL A 2 -4.25 -5.03 -25.26
N LYS A 3 -5.21 -4.18 -24.86
CA LYS A 3 -4.89 -2.89 -24.21
C LYS A 3 -4.06 -3.03 -22.93
N ILE A 4 -4.34 -4.06 -22.12
CA ILE A 4 -3.58 -4.33 -20.89
C ILE A 4 -2.17 -4.84 -21.23
N MET A 5 -2.05 -5.66 -22.27
CA MET A 5 -0.77 -6.15 -22.77
C MET A 5 0.13 -5.03 -23.30
N VAL A 6 -0.46 -3.93 -23.80
CA VAL A 6 0.28 -2.73 -24.25
C VAL A 6 0.55 -1.77 -23.08
N TYR A 7 -0.42 -1.59 -22.19
CA TYR A 7 -0.32 -0.70 -21.03
C TYR A 7 0.83 -1.08 -20.09
N LYS A 8 0.98 -2.37 -19.78
CA LYS A 8 2.03 -2.88 -18.89
C LYS A 8 3.46 -2.52 -19.36
N PRO A 9 3.90 -2.92 -20.56
CA PRO A 9 5.28 -2.68 -21.00
C PRO A 9 5.57 -1.23 -21.41
N ILE A 10 4.56 -0.38 -21.64
CA ILE A 10 4.77 1.01 -22.07
C ILE A 10 4.50 1.99 -20.92
N CYS A 11 3.28 2.02 -20.40
CA CYS A 11 2.88 3.02 -19.42
C CYS A 11 3.47 2.73 -18.04
N ILE A 12 3.43 1.47 -17.59
CA ILE A 12 3.89 1.12 -16.24
C ILE A 12 5.42 1.17 -16.14
N THR A 13 6.12 0.64 -17.12
CA THR A 13 7.59 0.71 -17.18
C THR A 13 8.08 2.16 -17.21
N THR A 14 7.43 3.04 -17.98
CA THR A 14 7.75 4.47 -18.03
C THR A 14 7.42 5.17 -16.71
N LEU A 15 6.24 4.89 -16.14
CA LEU A 15 5.82 5.47 -14.85
C LEU A 15 6.76 5.07 -13.72
N LEU A 16 7.26 3.84 -13.75
CA LEU A 16 8.08 3.25 -12.69
C LEU A 16 9.57 3.23 -13.04
N TYR A 17 9.98 4.00 -14.03
CA TYR A 17 11.37 4.08 -14.44
C TYR A 17 12.26 4.60 -13.30
N GLY A 18 13.29 3.84 -12.93
CA GLY A 18 14.21 4.22 -11.85
C GLY A 18 13.64 4.06 -10.43
N ASN A 19 12.49 3.39 -10.26
CA ASN A 19 11.88 3.18 -8.94
C ASN A 19 12.72 2.37 -7.94
N GLU A 20 13.75 1.67 -8.44
CA GLU A 20 14.72 0.90 -7.68
C GLU A 20 15.47 1.77 -6.64
N THR A 21 15.67 3.05 -6.95
CA THR A 21 16.43 3.99 -6.11
C THR A 21 15.56 5.04 -5.42
N TRP A 22 14.24 5.02 -5.64
CA TRP A 22 13.34 6.00 -5.05
C TRP A 22 13.16 5.79 -3.55
N VAL A 23 13.19 6.89 -2.78
CA VAL A 23 12.71 6.92 -1.40
C VAL A 23 11.20 7.17 -1.44
N THR A 24 10.41 6.10 -1.48
CA THR A 24 8.95 6.21 -1.61
C THR A 24 8.28 6.36 -0.25
N TYR A 25 7.67 7.52 -0.02
CA TYR A 25 6.74 7.76 1.08
C TYR A 25 5.33 7.27 0.74
N TYR A 26 4.50 7.08 1.77
CA TYR A 26 3.12 6.62 1.63
C TYR A 26 2.26 7.50 0.71
N CYS A 27 2.44 8.82 0.75
CA CYS A 27 1.72 9.76 -0.12
C CYS A 27 2.05 9.56 -1.61
N HIS A 28 3.30 9.26 -1.94
CA HIS A 28 3.73 8.97 -3.31
C HIS A 28 3.14 7.66 -3.79
N LEU A 29 3.24 6.59 -2.98
CA LEU A 29 2.66 5.27 -3.30
C LEU A 29 1.15 5.36 -3.53
N LYS A 30 0.42 6.09 -2.69
CA LYS A 30 -1.02 6.34 -2.89
C LYS A 30 -1.35 7.09 -4.17
N THR A 31 -0.49 7.99 -4.60
CA THR A 31 -0.72 8.79 -5.81
C THR A 31 -0.48 7.95 -7.05
N LEU A 32 0.60 7.17 -7.06
CA LEU A 32 0.90 6.22 -8.12
C LEU A 32 -0.20 5.14 -8.23
N GLU A 33 -0.64 4.59 -7.10
CA GLU A 33 -1.71 3.59 -7.08
C GLU A 33 -3.03 4.16 -7.61
N ARG A 34 -3.38 5.40 -7.23
CA ARG A 34 -4.57 6.06 -7.80
C ARG A 34 -4.48 6.25 -9.31
N PHE A 35 -3.32 6.61 -9.83
CA PHE A 35 -3.10 6.69 -11.27
C PHE A 35 -3.29 5.32 -11.93
N HIS A 36 -2.63 4.29 -11.39
CA HIS A 36 -2.72 2.93 -11.88
C HIS A 36 -4.16 2.41 -11.94
N GLN A 37 -4.90 2.55 -10.84
CA GLN A 37 -6.30 2.16 -10.73
C GLN A 37 -7.20 2.90 -11.73
N ARG A 38 -7.03 4.22 -11.88
CA ARG A 38 -7.81 5.01 -12.86
C ARG A 38 -7.57 4.54 -14.29
N CYS A 39 -6.33 4.23 -14.65
CA CYS A 39 -6.00 3.68 -15.96
C CYS A 39 -6.65 2.32 -16.18
N LEU A 40 -6.58 1.42 -15.19
CA LEU A 40 -7.19 0.08 -15.29
C LEU A 40 -8.71 0.15 -15.42
N LEU A 41 -9.38 0.94 -14.59
CA LEU A 41 -10.83 1.15 -14.67
C LEU A 41 -11.25 1.63 -16.06
N LYS A 42 -10.51 2.59 -16.63
CA LYS A 42 -10.76 3.11 -17.98
C LYS A 42 -10.51 2.07 -19.08
N ILE A 43 -9.48 1.24 -18.93
CA ILE A 43 -9.15 0.18 -19.90
C ILE A 43 -10.19 -0.93 -19.87
N LEU A 44 -10.64 -1.32 -18.67
CA LEU A 44 -11.65 -2.35 -18.43
C LEU A 44 -13.09 -1.86 -18.64
N ARG A 45 -13.29 -0.54 -18.77
CA ARG A 45 -14.60 0.11 -18.90
C ARG A 45 -15.51 -0.15 -17.69
N ILE A 46 -14.91 -0.22 -16.50
CA ILE A 46 -15.62 -0.37 -15.23
C ILE A 46 -16.15 0.99 -14.81
N ASN A 47 -17.46 1.04 -14.54
CA ASN A 47 -18.16 2.22 -14.08
C ASN A 47 -18.38 2.15 -12.55
N TRP A 48 -18.84 3.26 -11.98
CA TRP A 48 -19.15 3.33 -10.55
C TRP A 48 -20.31 2.40 -10.16
N GLU A 49 -21.19 2.07 -11.11
CA GLU A 49 -22.35 1.18 -10.93
C GLU A 49 -21.95 -0.27 -10.64
N ASP A 50 -20.81 -0.71 -11.17
CA ASP A 50 -20.32 -2.08 -11.02
C ASP A 50 -19.87 -2.39 -9.58
N ARG A 51 -19.68 -1.35 -8.74
CA ARG A 51 -19.27 -1.44 -7.32
C ARG A 51 -18.03 -2.31 -7.10
N CYS A 52 -17.14 -2.39 -8.09
CA CYS A 52 -15.91 -3.15 -8.01
C CYS A 52 -14.94 -2.58 -6.97
N THR A 53 -14.26 -3.45 -6.22
CA THR A 53 -13.17 -3.04 -5.33
C THR A 53 -11.86 -2.88 -6.11
N ASN A 54 -10.96 -2.02 -5.66
CA ASN A 54 -9.63 -1.87 -6.28
C ASN A 54 -8.86 -3.20 -6.40
N SER A 55 -9.04 -4.11 -5.45
CA SER A 55 -8.46 -5.45 -5.50
C SER A 55 -9.04 -6.31 -6.64
N SER A 56 -10.36 -6.24 -6.88
CA SER A 56 -11.00 -6.98 -7.97
C SER A 56 -10.51 -6.50 -9.35
N VAL A 57 -10.30 -5.19 -9.50
CA VAL A 57 -9.75 -4.57 -10.72
C VAL A 57 -8.36 -5.11 -11.05
N LEU A 58 -7.50 -5.27 -10.04
CA LEU A 58 -6.16 -5.82 -10.22
C LEU A 58 -6.18 -7.30 -10.64
N ILE A 59 -7.05 -8.10 -10.01
CA ILE A 59 -7.25 -9.52 -10.34
C ILE A 59 -7.75 -9.68 -11.78
N GLU A 60 -8.74 -8.89 -12.18
CA GLU A 60 -9.30 -8.92 -13.54
C GLU A 60 -8.26 -8.48 -14.58
N ALA A 61 -7.46 -7.45 -14.27
CA ALA A 61 -6.37 -7.00 -15.12
C ALA A 61 -5.14 -7.93 -15.11
N LYS A 62 -5.14 -8.99 -14.27
CA LYS A 62 -4.01 -9.90 -14.03
C LYS A 62 -2.73 -9.11 -13.79
N THR A 63 -2.80 -8.04 -12.99
CA THR A 63 -1.69 -7.12 -12.74
C THR A 63 -1.53 -6.92 -11.25
N SER A 64 -0.30 -6.65 -10.84
CA SER A 64 -0.02 -6.37 -9.45
C SER A 64 -0.18 -4.89 -9.12
N SER A 65 -0.41 -4.58 -7.84
CA SER A 65 -0.41 -3.19 -7.35
C SER A 65 0.92 -2.48 -7.60
N THR A 66 0.88 -1.15 -7.65
CA THR A 66 2.07 -0.31 -7.90
C THR A 66 3.12 -0.47 -6.79
N GLU A 67 2.66 -0.57 -5.54
CA GLU A 67 3.54 -0.79 -4.38
C GLU A 67 4.24 -2.16 -4.47
N ALA A 68 3.53 -3.21 -4.89
CA ALA A 68 4.12 -4.54 -5.11
C ALA A 68 5.18 -4.51 -6.23
N MET A 69 4.93 -3.78 -7.32
CA MET A 69 5.90 -3.66 -8.43
C MET A 69 7.16 -2.91 -8.01
N ILE A 70 7.01 -1.80 -7.27
CA ILE A 70 8.15 -1.04 -6.73
C ILE A 70 8.96 -1.91 -5.77
N LEU A 71 8.29 -2.63 -4.86
CA LEU A 71 8.93 -3.56 -3.94
C LEU A 71 9.73 -4.62 -4.71
N GLN A 72 9.14 -5.24 -5.74
CA GLN A 72 9.81 -6.26 -6.54
C GLN A 72 11.08 -5.71 -7.21
N ASN A 73 11.02 -4.52 -7.82
CA ASN A 73 12.17 -3.89 -8.48
C ASN A 73 13.27 -3.53 -7.46
N GLN A 74 12.91 -2.97 -6.31
CA GLN A 74 13.86 -2.67 -5.23
C GLN A 74 14.54 -3.94 -4.71
N LEU A 75 13.83 -5.06 -4.59
CA LEU A 75 14.44 -6.34 -4.23
C LEU A 75 15.38 -6.87 -5.31
N ARG A 76 15.00 -6.76 -6.59
CA ARG A 76 15.90 -7.14 -7.70
C ARG A 76 17.21 -6.36 -7.64
N TRP A 77 17.13 -5.03 -7.49
CA TRP A 77 18.28 -4.13 -7.39
C TRP A 77 19.15 -4.43 -6.17
N THR A 78 18.55 -4.63 -5.00
CA THR A 78 19.31 -4.90 -3.77
C THR A 78 20.05 -6.22 -3.81
N GLY A 79 19.43 -7.29 -4.30
CA GLY A 79 20.12 -8.55 -4.54
C GLY A 79 21.31 -8.39 -5.49
N HIS A 80 21.15 -7.57 -6.53
CA HIS A 80 22.25 -7.26 -7.45
C HIS A 80 23.39 -6.52 -6.72
N CYS A 81 23.08 -5.50 -5.92
CA CYS A 81 24.06 -4.78 -5.11
C CYS A 81 24.79 -5.69 -4.10
N ILE A 82 24.10 -6.63 -3.45
CA ILE A 82 24.72 -7.55 -2.49
C ILE A 82 25.74 -8.46 -3.15
N ARG A 83 25.45 -8.94 -4.37
CA ARG A 83 26.34 -9.80 -5.15
C ARG A 83 27.52 -9.06 -5.79
N MET A 84 27.52 -7.72 -5.82
CA MET A 84 28.67 -6.95 -6.30
C MET A 84 29.87 -7.08 -5.35
N PRO A 85 31.12 -6.89 -5.86
CA PRO A 85 32.28 -6.77 -4.99
C PRO A 85 32.21 -5.49 -4.14
N ASN A 86 32.82 -5.53 -2.95
CA ASN A 86 32.79 -4.43 -1.96
C ASN A 86 33.48 -3.15 -2.45
N SER A 87 34.28 -3.22 -3.51
CA SER A 87 34.90 -2.06 -4.17
C SER A 87 33.89 -1.19 -4.94
N ARG A 88 32.69 -1.71 -5.24
CA ARG A 88 31.69 -0.99 -6.04
C ARG A 88 30.90 0.01 -5.21
N LEU A 89 30.80 1.23 -5.73
CA LEU A 89 30.08 2.34 -5.10
C LEU A 89 28.62 1.98 -4.72
N PRO A 90 27.79 1.31 -5.54
CA PRO A 90 26.42 0.99 -5.15
C PRO A 90 26.32 0.11 -3.89
N LYS A 91 27.25 -0.84 -3.72
CA LYS A 91 27.30 -1.68 -2.53
C LYS A 91 27.77 -0.87 -1.33
N GLN A 92 28.80 -0.05 -1.49
CA GLN A 92 29.27 0.84 -0.44
C GLN A 92 28.17 1.80 0.03
N VAL A 93 27.42 2.40 -0.89
CA VAL A 93 26.29 3.28 -0.59
C VAL A 93 25.18 2.53 0.15
N LEU A 94 24.84 1.31 -0.28
CA LEU A 94 23.82 0.48 0.38
C LEU A 94 24.18 0.18 1.85
N TYR A 95 25.46 -0.09 2.12
CA TYR A 95 25.96 -0.39 3.47
C TYR A 95 26.46 0.82 4.25
N SER A 96 26.50 2.00 3.63
CA SER A 96 27.02 3.23 4.25
C SER A 96 26.24 3.60 5.53
N GLN A 97 26.99 3.99 6.55
CA GLN A 97 26.48 4.50 7.82
C GLN A 97 27.15 5.85 8.07
N LEU A 98 26.41 6.84 8.59
CA LEU A 98 27.05 8.08 9.03
C LEU A 98 27.87 7.75 10.27
N SER A 99 29.14 8.15 10.26
CA SER A 99 30.01 8.09 11.43
C SER A 99 29.66 9.18 12.45
N ARG A 100 29.20 10.37 12.01
CA ARG A 100 28.77 11.51 12.85
C ARG A 100 27.66 12.31 12.16
N GLY A 101 26.78 12.94 12.94
CA GLY A 101 25.74 13.86 12.48
C GLY A 101 24.31 13.29 12.47
N GLN A 102 23.33 14.19 12.61
CA GLN A 102 21.89 13.88 12.54
C GLN A 102 21.38 14.32 11.17
N ARG A 103 20.62 13.45 10.50
CA ARG A 103 20.05 13.78 9.18
C ARG A 103 18.78 14.62 9.36
N ILE A 104 18.56 15.54 8.41
CA ILE A 104 17.33 16.34 8.32
C ILE A 104 16.13 15.46 7.88
N CYS A 105 16.39 14.38 7.15
CA CYS A 105 15.38 13.44 6.66
C CYS A 105 15.60 12.01 7.20
N GLU A 106 14.51 11.38 7.66
CA GLU A 106 14.52 10.15 8.46
C GLU A 106 14.69 8.84 7.66
N ALA A 107 14.36 8.82 6.37
CA ALA A 107 14.28 7.58 5.59
C ALA A 107 15.49 7.37 4.65
N ARG A 108 16.37 6.41 4.98
CA ARG A 108 17.42 5.90 4.07
C ARG A 108 16.77 5.04 2.98
N GLY A 109 17.35 4.94 1.79
CA GLY A 109 16.94 3.90 0.81
C GLY A 109 16.96 2.48 1.40
N ARG A 110 17.93 2.22 2.31
CA ARG A 110 17.97 0.99 3.13
C ARG A 110 16.82 0.88 4.13
N ASP A 111 16.36 1.98 4.71
CA ASP A 111 15.30 1.97 5.73
C ASP A 111 13.90 1.92 5.09
N THR A 112 13.74 2.50 3.90
CA THR A 112 12.59 2.25 3.00
C THR A 112 12.55 0.78 2.63
N LEU A 113 13.67 0.19 2.19
CA LEU A 113 13.77 -1.24 1.88
C LEU A 113 13.39 -2.10 3.10
N LYS A 114 13.91 -1.82 4.29
CA LYS A 114 13.54 -2.53 5.54
C LYS A 114 12.05 -2.44 5.86
N THR A 115 11.44 -1.28 5.63
CA THR A 115 10.00 -1.08 5.90
C THR A 115 9.14 -1.83 4.88
N CYS A 116 9.54 -1.80 3.61
CA CYS A 116 8.97 -2.53 2.50
C CYS A 116 9.08 -4.06 2.69
N LEU A 117 10.23 -4.55 3.18
CA LEU A 117 10.49 -5.95 3.52
C LEU A 117 9.64 -6.47 4.69
N ARG A 118 9.45 -5.64 5.73
CA ARG A 118 8.54 -5.96 6.84
C ARG A 118 7.11 -6.17 6.38
N LYS A 119 6.65 -5.39 5.40
CA LYS A 119 5.31 -5.55 4.79
C LYS A 119 5.21 -6.79 3.91
N GLY A 120 6.28 -7.16 3.21
CA GLY A 120 6.34 -8.37 2.37
C GLY A 120 6.53 -9.69 3.14
N GLN A 121 6.54 -9.66 4.48
CA GLN A 121 6.86 -10.82 5.35
C GLN A 121 8.21 -11.49 5.06
N ILE A 122 9.12 -10.79 4.37
CA ILE A 122 10.48 -11.28 4.12
C ILE A 122 11.38 -10.69 5.21
N SER A 123 11.74 -11.51 6.20
CA SER A 123 12.72 -11.15 7.23
C SER A 123 14.13 -11.13 6.63
N PHE A 124 14.42 -10.15 5.79
CA PHE A 124 15.72 -9.96 5.14
C PHE A 124 16.80 -9.42 6.12
N MET A 125 16.40 -8.95 7.31
CA MET A 125 17.30 -8.36 8.29
C MET A 125 17.98 -9.37 9.24
N SER A 126 17.60 -10.65 9.21
CA SER A 126 18.44 -11.69 9.79
C SER A 126 19.62 -11.97 8.84
N ALA A 127 20.68 -12.61 9.33
CA ALA A 127 21.80 -13.06 8.50
C ALA A 127 21.35 -13.88 7.26
N GLY A 128 20.13 -14.44 7.29
CA GLY A 128 19.55 -15.19 6.18
C GLY A 128 19.27 -14.37 4.92
N GLY A 129 18.96 -13.06 5.01
CA GLY A 129 18.59 -12.26 3.84
C GLY A 129 19.75 -12.03 2.86
N GLU A 130 20.95 -11.77 3.37
CA GLU A 130 22.16 -11.61 2.56
C GLU A 130 22.65 -12.95 2.00
N VAL A 131 22.53 -14.03 2.78
CA VAL A 131 22.86 -15.39 2.35
C VAL A 131 21.92 -15.80 1.21
N LEU A 132 20.61 -15.58 1.36
CA LEU A 132 19.61 -15.88 0.34
C LEU A 132 19.81 -15.02 -0.91
N ALA A 133 20.25 -13.76 -0.77
CA ALA A 133 20.59 -12.91 -1.91
C ALA A 133 21.85 -13.37 -2.68
N ARG A 134 22.80 -14.08 -2.03
CA ARG A 134 23.95 -14.68 -2.71
C ARG A 134 23.52 -15.85 -3.59
N GLU A 135 22.55 -16.64 -3.13
CA GLU A 135 21.95 -17.71 -3.91
C GLU A 135 20.95 -17.17 -4.94
N ARG A 136 21.45 -16.84 -6.14
CA ARG A 136 20.65 -16.23 -7.22
C ARG A 136 19.34 -16.98 -7.53
N PRO A 137 19.27 -18.32 -7.59
CA PRO A 137 18.02 -19.03 -7.87
C PRO A 137 16.98 -18.84 -6.76
N LEU A 138 17.37 -18.99 -5.49
CA LEU A 138 16.46 -18.79 -4.34
C LEU A 138 16.00 -17.35 -4.24
N TRP A 139 16.91 -16.39 -4.45
CA TRP A 139 16.57 -14.97 -4.51
C TRP A 139 15.55 -14.66 -5.60
N HIS A 140 15.75 -15.22 -6.79
CA HIS A 140 14.83 -15.03 -7.92
C HIS A 140 13.45 -15.62 -7.63
N HIS A 141 13.41 -16.84 -7.08
CA HIS A 141 12.16 -17.50 -6.69
C HIS A 141 11.37 -16.66 -5.68
N MET A 142 12.02 -16.18 -4.62
CA MET A 142 11.42 -15.30 -3.61
C MET A 142 10.87 -14.00 -4.22
N ILE A 143 11.62 -13.36 -5.12
CA ILE A 143 11.19 -12.13 -5.80
C ILE A 143 9.97 -12.37 -6.70
N CYS A 144 9.91 -13.52 -7.36
CA CYS A 144 8.74 -13.90 -8.17
C CYS A 144 7.48 -14.05 -7.30
N GLN A 145 7.61 -14.55 -6.07
CA GLN A 145 6.49 -14.75 -5.14
C GLN A 145 6.10 -13.47 -4.37
N THR A 146 7.03 -12.50 -4.26
CA THR A 146 6.85 -11.31 -3.42
C THR A 146 5.58 -10.51 -3.74
N PRO A 147 5.21 -10.21 -5.00
CA PRO A 147 3.99 -9.46 -5.30
C PRO A 147 2.73 -10.17 -4.79
N THR A 148 2.66 -11.50 -4.93
CA THR A 148 1.54 -12.30 -4.45
C THR A 148 1.44 -12.27 -2.93
N HIS A 149 2.57 -12.48 -2.22
CA HIS A 149 2.58 -12.36 -0.75
C HIS A 149 2.15 -10.97 -0.28
N PHE A 150 2.67 -9.93 -0.93
CA PHE A 150 2.32 -8.56 -0.61
C PHE A 150 0.82 -8.30 -0.79
N GLU A 151 0.23 -8.77 -1.89
CA GLU A 151 -1.20 -8.60 -2.16
C GLU A 151 -2.07 -9.37 -1.17
N THR A 152 -1.69 -10.61 -0.83
CA THR A 152 -2.41 -11.38 0.21
C THR A 152 -2.37 -10.69 1.57
N TYR A 153 -1.23 -10.08 1.92
CA TYR A 153 -1.09 -9.26 3.13
C TYR A 153 -1.97 -8.00 3.08
N CYS A 154 -1.99 -7.28 1.97
CA CYS A 154 -2.85 -6.10 1.83
C CYS A 154 -4.34 -6.46 1.92
N LEU A 155 -4.75 -7.56 1.30
CA LEU A 155 -6.13 -8.06 1.38
C LEU A 155 -6.51 -8.43 2.81
N SER A 156 -5.64 -9.12 3.55
CA SER A 156 -5.89 -9.50 4.94
C SER A 156 -5.93 -8.29 5.87
N ASP A 157 -5.00 -7.34 5.72
CA ASP A 157 -4.99 -6.08 6.47
C ASP A 157 -6.24 -5.23 6.20
N GLU A 158 -6.71 -5.17 4.95
CA GLU A 158 -7.98 -4.53 4.62
C GLU A 158 -9.18 -5.23 5.26
N ALA A 159 -9.23 -6.56 5.23
CA ALA A 159 -10.29 -7.34 5.86
C ALA A 159 -10.30 -7.14 7.38
N ASP A 160 -9.14 -7.14 8.02
CA ASP A 160 -8.97 -6.87 9.45
C ASP A 160 -9.42 -5.44 9.80
N LYS A 161 -9.06 -4.45 9.00
CA LYS A 161 -9.53 -3.06 9.19
C LYS A 161 -11.05 -2.95 9.05
N ARG A 162 -11.66 -3.66 8.09
CA ARG A 162 -13.13 -3.72 7.93
C ARG A 162 -13.78 -4.40 9.14
N ARG A 163 -13.22 -5.52 9.63
CA ARG A 163 -13.68 -6.21 10.84
C ARG A 163 -13.64 -5.28 12.05
N ARG A 164 -12.52 -4.61 12.29
CA ARG A 164 -12.35 -3.62 13.38
C ARG A 164 -13.35 -2.46 13.30
N ARG A 165 -13.72 -2.00 12.10
CA ARG A 165 -14.76 -0.98 11.90
C ARG A 165 -16.15 -1.51 12.25
N LYS A 166 -16.46 -2.76 11.86
CA LYS A 166 -17.74 -3.41 12.19
C LYS A 166 -17.90 -3.63 13.69
N GLU A 167 -16.83 -4.08 14.36
CA GLU A 167 -16.78 -4.24 15.82
C GLU A 167 -16.97 -2.90 16.55
N LYS A 168 -16.30 -1.82 16.11
CA LYS A 168 -16.51 -0.47 16.66
C LYS A 168 -17.93 0.07 16.45
N GLY A 169 -18.53 -0.20 15.29
CA GLY A 169 -19.92 0.19 14.99
C GLY A 169 -20.97 -0.57 15.81
N HIS A 170 -20.60 -1.64 16.50
CA HIS A 170 -21.47 -2.43 17.37
C HIS A 170 -21.42 -2.01 18.85
N SER A 171 -20.70 -0.92 19.19
CA SER A 171 -20.73 -0.39 20.56
C SER A 171 -22.13 0.17 20.86
N GLN A 172 -22.86 -0.52 21.74
CA GLN A 172 -24.25 -0.25 22.11
C GLN A 172 -24.45 1.00 22.98
N ASN A 173 -23.45 1.87 23.12
CA ASN A 173 -23.54 3.10 23.90
C ASN A 173 -24.18 4.23 23.07
N GLY A 174 -25.36 3.96 22.52
CA GLY A 174 -26.16 4.95 21.83
C GLY A 174 -26.71 5.98 22.82
N THR A 175 -26.63 7.25 22.48
CA THR A 175 -27.20 8.33 23.29
C THR A 175 -28.68 8.50 22.91
N SER A 176 -29.58 8.38 23.87
CA SER A 176 -31.02 8.57 23.64
C SER A 176 -31.35 10.05 23.42
N CYS A 177 -32.23 10.32 22.45
CA CYS A 177 -32.77 11.65 22.25
C CYS A 177 -33.82 11.99 23.33
N PRO A 178 -33.71 13.14 24.02
CA PRO A 178 -34.66 13.53 25.06
C PRO A 178 -36.07 13.86 24.54
N HIS A 179 -36.27 14.06 23.23
CA HIS A 179 -37.55 14.49 22.65
C HIS A 179 -38.35 13.40 21.92
N CYS A 180 -37.72 12.30 21.48
CA CYS A 180 -38.43 11.28 20.69
C CYS A 180 -37.93 9.84 20.88
N SER A 181 -37.22 9.57 21.98
CA SER A 181 -36.75 8.22 22.35
C SER A 181 -35.81 7.56 21.32
N LYS A 182 -35.42 8.28 20.27
CA LYS A 182 -34.54 7.77 19.20
C LYS A 182 -33.12 7.62 19.73
N ILE A 183 -32.57 6.43 19.62
CA ILE A 183 -31.19 6.12 20.02
C ILE A 183 -30.25 6.53 18.90
N CYS A 184 -29.37 7.49 19.16
CA CYS A 184 -28.37 7.97 18.22
C CYS A 184 -27.02 7.30 18.50
N GLY A 185 -26.39 6.70 17.48
CA GLY A 185 -25.13 5.96 17.65
C GLY A 185 -23.87 6.79 17.94
N SER A 186 -23.99 8.13 18.01
CA SER A 186 -22.90 9.03 18.43
C SER A 186 -23.45 10.38 18.89
N GLY A 187 -22.67 11.15 19.67
CA GLY A 187 -23.03 12.50 20.10
C GLY A 187 -23.21 13.49 18.93
N ILE A 188 -22.42 13.37 17.86
CA ILE A 188 -22.59 14.17 16.62
C ILE A 188 -23.91 13.79 15.92
N GLY A 189 -24.24 12.49 15.89
CA GLY A 189 -25.52 12.01 15.38
C GLY A 189 -26.71 12.56 16.17
N LEU A 190 -26.59 12.62 17.50
CA LEU A 190 -27.58 13.23 18.37
C LEU A 190 -27.72 14.74 18.11
N LEU A 191 -26.61 15.48 18.01
CA LEU A 191 -26.64 16.91 17.70
C LEU A 191 -27.28 17.21 16.33
N SER A 192 -26.99 16.39 15.32
CA SER A 192 -27.64 16.51 14.01
C SER A 192 -29.14 16.19 14.09
N HIS A 193 -29.52 15.21 14.91
CA HIS A 193 -30.92 14.84 15.11
C HIS A 193 -31.70 15.88 15.94
N LEU A 194 -31.08 16.52 16.94
CA LEU A 194 -31.73 17.58 17.72
C LEU A 194 -32.15 18.78 16.85
N ARG A 195 -31.45 19.03 15.73
CA ARG A 195 -31.85 20.06 14.76
C ARG A 195 -33.22 19.78 14.12
N THR A 196 -33.65 18.53 13.99
CA THR A 196 -34.97 18.20 13.44
C THR A 196 -36.10 18.55 14.40
N HIS A 197 -35.84 18.52 15.72
CA HIS A 197 -36.80 18.96 16.75
C HIS A 197 -36.87 20.49 16.87
N ASN A 198 -35.74 21.18 16.68
CA ASN A 198 -35.73 22.65 16.70
C ASN A 198 -36.39 23.25 15.45
N SER A 199 -36.47 22.50 14.35
CA SER A 199 -37.12 22.95 13.11
C SER A 199 -38.65 22.92 13.19
N THR A 200 -39.24 22.18 14.14
CA THR A 200 -40.68 22.14 14.39
C THR A 200 -41.19 23.22 15.34
N ALA A 201 -40.31 24.09 15.85
CA ALA A 201 -40.66 25.17 16.80
C ALA A 201 -40.84 26.56 16.14
N VAL A 202 -40.91 26.64 14.81
CA VAL A 202 -41.26 27.87 14.09
C VAL A 202 -42.54 27.64 13.30
N THR A 203 -43.67 27.89 13.96
CA THR A 203 -44.96 28.15 13.32
C THR A 203 -45.47 29.48 13.84
N PHE A 204 -45.91 30.30 12.88
CA PHE A 204 -46.51 31.64 12.94
C PHE A 204 -47.26 32.03 14.22
#